data_AF-A0A3R6MTK3-F1
#
_entry.id   AF-A0A3R6MTK3-F1
#
_cell.length_a   1.000
_cell.length_b   1.000
_cell.length_c   1.000
_cell.angle_alpha   90.00
_cell.angle_beta   90.00
_cell.angle_gamma   90.00
#
_symmetry.space_group_name_H-M   'P 1'
#
loop_
_entity.id
_entity.type
_entity.pdbx_description
1 polymer ?
#
loop_
_entity_poly.entity_id
_entity_poly.type
_entity_poly.pdbx_seq_one_letter_code
_entity_poly.pdbx_strand_id
1 'polypeptide(L)'
;MEKDPFKEYLRESEPDKAYKGYAWSTAIGLQAVDGLKPSKYLIDTAIQNIEGKITMKEAQSLIDSYYEERPVHLSDDERTEEADKVSSRIAEILSETAFSFSPNEYVSIHRKLFQGIYKHAGKIRDYNITKKEWVLDGATVMYGSASELRATLEYDFSQEKDFSYKGLSMDEIIHHLAVFVSRLWQIHIFGEGNTRTTAVFFIKYLRTLGFSATNDIFAENAWYFRNALVRANYTNLQKGIHETTEYLEAFLRNLLLNEKNELYNRNLHIGGLLNEEKVDIGDTKVDVESGKVDIRDKKVDIESLLFEKSSDFSAKTTIHIHRLFEKFGFDEVFGRSAVMELLELKGSGASKLLSNLVKADIIESVSGHGKGKYKFKK
;
A
#
# COMPACT_ATOMS: atom_id res chain seq x y z
N MET A 1 -21.88 -8.93 49.14
CA MET A 1 -21.48 -7.86 48.19
C MET A 1 -22.32 -8.05 46.94
N GLU A 2 -23.33 -7.22 46.74
CA GLU A 2 -24.05 -7.15 45.47
C GLU A 2 -23.06 -6.71 44.38
N LYS A 3 -23.00 -7.45 43.27
CA LYS A 3 -22.26 -7.02 42.08
C LYS A 3 -23.04 -5.85 41.50
N ASP A 4 -22.43 -4.67 41.51
CA ASP A 4 -22.94 -3.48 40.83
C ASP A 4 -23.34 -3.85 39.38
N PRO A 5 -24.64 -3.78 39.02
CA PRO A 5 -25.15 -4.20 37.71
C PRO A 5 -24.61 -3.32 36.57
N PHE A 6 -24.04 -2.15 36.87
CA PHE A 6 -23.46 -1.25 35.88
C PHE A 6 -21.98 -1.51 35.61
N LYS A 7 -21.32 -2.35 36.40
CA LYS A 7 -19.86 -2.58 36.31
C LYS A 7 -19.39 -3.16 34.98
N GLU A 8 -20.24 -3.95 34.32
CA GLU A 8 -19.95 -4.49 32.97
C GLU A 8 -20.17 -3.44 31.87
N TYR A 9 -21.10 -2.49 32.06
CA TYR A 9 -21.31 -1.35 31.16
C TYR A 9 -20.24 -0.26 31.28
N LEU A 10 -19.47 -0.26 32.39
CA LEU A 10 -18.32 0.62 32.59
C LEU A 10 -17.05 0.09 31.90
N ARG A 11 -17.05 -1.16 31.42
CA ARG A 11 -15.94 -1.74 30.67
C ARG A 11 -16.20 -1.59 29.18
N GLU A 12 -15.13 -1.32 28.45
CA GLU A 12 -15.17 -1.25 27.00
C GLU A 12 -15.70 -2.56 26.39
N SER A 13 -16.72 -2.44 25.53
CA SER A 13 -17.30 -3.52 24.75
C SER A 13 -16.81 -3.48 23.31
N GLU A 14 -16.94 -4.59 22.59
CA GLU A 14 -16.63 -4.61 21.15
C GLU A 14 -17.49 -3.59 20.37
N PRO A 15 -16.93 -3.00 19.30
CA PRO A 15 -17.62 -1.98 18.53
C PRO A 15 -18.73 -2.58 17.66
N ASP A 16 -19.53 -1.71 17.03
CA ASP A 16 -20.59 -2.13 16.13
C ASP A 16 -20.07 -2.84 14.86
N LYS A 17 -21.00 -3.46 14.12
CA LYS A 17 -20.69 -4.22 12.91
C LYS A 17 -19.99 -3.39 11.83
N ALA A 18 -20.37 -2.12 11.66
CA ALA A 18 -19.78 -1.28 10.62
C ALA A 18 -18.31 -0.97 10.96
N TYR A 19 -18.04 -0.65 12.22
CA TYR A 19 -16.71 -0.36 12.68
C TYR A 19 -15.80 -1.60 12.70
N LYS A 20 -16.34 -2.77 13.07
CA LYS A 20 -15.63 -4.05 12.89
C LYS A 20 -15.26 -4.28 11.43
N GLY A 21 -16.20 -4.03 10.52
CA GLY A 21 -15.97 -4.13 9.07
C GLY A 21 -14.81 -3.24 8.63
N TYR A 22 -14.81 -1.97 9.05
CA TYR A 22 -13.71 -1.03 8.79
C TYR A 22 -12.37 -1.52 9.37
N ALA A 23 -12.36 -1.96 10.63
CA ALA A 23 -11.14 -2.40 11.31
C ALA A 23 -10.51 -3.60 10.60
N TRP A 24 -11.30 -4.61 10.23
CA TRP A 24 -10.84 -5.76 9.47
C TRP A 24 -10.42 -5.41 8.04
N SER A 25 -11.20 -4.59 7.32
CA SER A 25 -10.87 -4.12 5.97
C SER A 25 -9.50 -3.44 5.95
N THR A 26 -9.30 -2.50 6.88
CA THR A 26 -8.03 -1.78 7.06
C THR A 26 -6.89 -2.73 7.42
N ALA A 27 -7.11 -3.63 8.37
CA ALA A 27 -6.11 -4.59 8.82
C ALA A 27 -5.59 -5.50 7.70
N ILE A 28 -6.50 -6.02 6.88
CA ILE A 28 -6.20 -6.89 5.74
C ILE A 28 -5.47 -6.09 4.65
N GLY A 29 -5.97 -4.90 4.30
CA GLY A 29 -5.37 -4.09 3.25
C GLY A 29 -3.96 -3.59 3.59
N LEU A 30 -3.69 -3.30 4.86
CA LEU A 30 -2.35 -2.91 5.33
C LEU A 30 -1.28 -4.00 5.12
N GLN A 31 -1.65 -5.26 4.89
CA GLN A 31 -0.67 -6.32 4.57
C GLN A 31 -0.04 -6.14 3.17
N ALA A 32 -0.75 -5.47 2.26
CA ALA A 32 -0.25 -5.21 0.90
C ALA A 32 0.99 -4.31 0.88
N VAL A 33 1.25 -3.55 1.96
CA VAL A 33 2.47 -2.73 2.14
C VAL A 33 3.74 -3.53 1.92
N ASP A 34 3.76 -4.77 2.41
CA ASP A 34 4.91 -5.68 2.31
C ASP A 34 4.66 -6.77 1.25
N GLY A 35 3.65 -6.59 0.38
CA GLY A 35 3.25 -7.57 -0.64
C GLY A 35 2.69 -8.87 -0.06
N LEU A 36 2.26 -8.84 1.21
CA LEU A 36 1.70 -9.99 1.90
C LEU A 36 0.23 -10.18 1.51
N LYS A 37 -0.22 -11.43 1.53
CA LYS A 37 -1.61 -11.80 1.22
C LYS A 37 -2.17 -12.62 2.37
N PRO A 38 -3.26 -12.16 2.99
CA PRO A 38 -3.96 -12.97 3.97
C PRO A 38 -4.52 -14.25 3.38
N SER A 39 -4.64 -15.27 4.22
CA SER A 39 -5.25 -16.54 3.85
C SER A 39 -6.76 -16.41 3.74
N LYS A 40 -7.39 -17.35 3.02
CA LYS A 40 -8.85 -17.48 3.02
C LYS A 40 -9.40 -17.73 4.44
N TYR A 41 -8.65 -18.44 5.28
CA TYR A 41 -9.07 -18.74 6.66
C TYR A 41 -9.21 -17.46 7.49
N LEU A 42 -8.29 -16.49 7.34
CA LEU A 42 -8.45 -15.18 7.95
C LEU A 42 -9.73 -14.49 7.49
N ILE A 43 -9.97 -14.45 6.17
CA ILE A 43 -11.15 -13.77 5.62
C ILE A 43 -12.45 -14.35 6.18
N ASP A 44 -12.56 -15.69 6.20
CA ASP A 44 -13.73 -16.38 6.75
C ASP A 44 -13.89 -16.14 8.27
N THR A 45 -12.78 -16.01 9.00
CA THR A 45 -12.77 -15.70 10.44
C THR A 45 -13.17 -14.24 10.70
N ALA A 46 -12.66 -13.30 9.91
CA ALA A 46 -13.01 -11.88 10.00
C ALA A 46 -14.51 -11.67 9.76
N ILE A 47 -15.09 -12.33 8.75
CA ILE A 47 -16.54 -12.29 8.48
C ILE A 47 -17.35 -12.76 9.70
N GLN A 48 -16.95 -13.86 10.34
CA GLN A 48 -17.62 -14.34 11.55
C GLN A 48 -17.55 -13.34 12.69
N ASN A 49 -16.41 -12.66 12.89
CA ASN A 49 -16.29 -11.63 13.92
C ASN A 49 -17.13 -10.38 13.62
N ILE A 50 -17.14 -9.92 12.36
CA ILE A 50 -17.97 -8.80 11.88
C ILE A 50 -19.46 -9.12 12.08
N GLU A 51 -19.88 -10.35 11.81
CA GLU A 51 -21.25 -10.81 12.01
C GLU A 51 -21.62 -11.03 13.48
N GLY A 52 -20.67 -10.92 14.41
CA GLY A 52 -20.89 -11.14 15.84
C GLY A 52 -21.08 -12.61 16.22
N LYS A 53 -20.70 -13.54 15.33
CA LYS A 53 -20.73 -15.00 15.61
C LYS A 53 -19.62 -15.42 16.56
N ILE A 54 -18.49 -14.71 16.52
CA ILE A 54 -17.33 -14.89 17.41
C ILE A 54 -16.85 -13.52 17.90
N THR A 55 -16.29 -13.49 19.10
CA THR A 55 -15.56 -12.35 19.66
C THR A 55 -14.19 -12.20 18.99
N MET A 56 -13.56 -11.04 19.15
CA MET A 56 -12.23 -10.75 18.65
C MET A 56 -11.18 -11.70 19.28
N LYS A 57 -11.36 -12.06 20.55
CA LYS A 57 -10.49 -13.02 21.25
C LYS A 57 -10.60 -14.44 20.69
N GLU A 58 -11.83 -14.87 20.39
CA GLU A 58 -12.07 -16.16 19.72
C GLU A 58 -11.49 -16.16 18.31
N ALA A 59 -11.64 -15.07 17.56
CA ALA A 59 -11.03 -14.92 16.23
C ALA A 59 -9.50 -15.07 16.28
N GLN A 60 -8.82 -14.39 17.22
CA GLN A 60 -7.37 -14.55 17.39
C GLN A 60 -6.98 -15.98 17.78
N SER A 61 -7.72 -16.58 18.72
CA SER A 61 -7.44 -17.95 19.17
C SER A 61 -7.58 -18.96 18.02
N LEU A 62 -8.60 -18.81 17.18
CA LEU A 62 -8.81 -19.63 15.98
C LEU A 62 -7.64 -19.50 14.99
N ILE A 63 -7.17 -18.27 14.75
CA ILE A 63 -6.02 -18.01 13.86
C ILE A 63 -4.75 -18.60 14.44
N ASP A 64 -4.48 -18.43 15.73
CA ASP A 64 -3.30 -19.00 16.37
C ASP A 64 -3.32 -20.53 16.31
N SER A 65 -4.43 -21.18 16.67
CA SER A 65 -4.59 -22.64 16.60
C SER A 65 -4.48 -23.18 15.18
N TYR A 66 -4.98 -22.45 14.16
CA TYR A 66 -4.86 -22.85 12.76
C TYR A 66 -3.39 -23.08 12.33
N TYR A 67 -2.47 -22.26 12.82
CA TYR A 67 -1.04 -22.37 12.52
C TYR A 67 -0.30 -23.31 13.48
N GLU A 68 -0.73 -23.43 14.74
CA GLU A 68 -0.17 -24.40 15.70
C GLU A 68 -0.46 -25.85 15.31
N GLU A 69 -1.66 -26.14 14.78
CA GLU A 69 -2.08 -27.49 14.34
C GLU A 69 -1.53 -27.88 12.95
N ARG A 70 -1.02 -26.90 12.20
CA ARG A 70 -0.41 -27.08 10.88
C ARG A 70 1.04 -26.58 10.87
N PRO A 71 1.94 -27.12 11.70
CA PRO A 71 3.34 -26.78 11.60
C PRO A 71 3.88 -27.38 10.30
N VAL A 72 3.98 -26.61 9.21
CA VAL A 72 4.50 -27.13 7.93
C VAL A 72 5.65 -26.28 7.38
N HIS A 73 6.68 -27.02 7.01
CA HIS A 73 8.05 -26.66 6.63
C HIS A 73 8.21 -25.96 5.25
N LEU A 74 7.40 -24.96 4.90
CA LEU A 74 7.56 -24.21 3.64
C LEU A 74 7.61 -22.70 3.89
N SER A 75 8.64 -22.03 3.36
CA SER A 75 8.93 -20.60 3.56
C SER A 75 7.83 -19.65 3.09
N ASP A 76 6.95 -20.09 2.19
CA ASP A 76 5.84 -19.27 1.68
C ASP A 76 4.65 -19.18 2.66
N ASP A 77 4.51 -20.17 3.56
CA ASP A 77 3.44 -20.16 4.57
C ASP A 77 3.75 -19.23 5.75
N GLU A 78 5.03 -19.00 6.10
CA GLU A 78 5.44 -18.08 7.18
C GLU A 78 5.01 -16.62 6.90
N ARG A 79 5.09 -16.19 5.63
CA ARG A 79 4.65 -14.84 5.22
C ARG A 79 3.13 -14.70 5.28
N THR A 80 2.40 -15.78 5.03
CA THR A 80 0.93 -15.81 5.14
C THR A 80 0.50 -15.81 6.62
N GLU A 81 1.21 -16.56 7.47
CA GLU A 81 1.00 -16.53 8.94
C GLU A 81 1.18 -15.12 9.50
N GLU A 82 2.25 -14.43 9.11
CA GLU A 82 2.44 -13.03 9.49
C GLU A 82 1.24 -12.19 9.06
N ALA A 83 0.80 -12.28 7.81
CA ALA A 83 -0.32 -11.50 7.29
C ALA A 83 -1.59 -11.72 8.12
N ASP A 84 -1.89 -12.97 8.47
CA ASP A 84 -3.08 -13.36 9.20
C ASP A 84 -3.05 -12.89 10.66
N LYS A 85 -1.98 -13.22 11.38
CA LYS A 85 -1.82 -12.84 12.79
C LYS A 85 -1.71 -11.33 12.96
N VAL A 86 -0.95 -10.66 12.11
CA VAL A 86 -0.82 -9.20 12.18
C VAL A 86 -2.16 -8.53 11.83
N SER A 87 -2.92 -9.03 10.85
CA SER A 87 -4.24 -8.48 10.54
C SER A 87 -5.20 -8.56 11.73
N SER A 88 -5.30 -9.71 12.40
CA SER A 88 -6.19 -9.82 13.57
C SER A 88 -5.77 -8.89 14.72
N ARG A 89 -4.47 -8.67 14.92
CA ARG A 89 -3.95 -7.73 15.92
C ARG A 89 -4.18 -6.27 15.55
N ILE A 90 -4.07 -5.91 14.27
CA ILE A 90 -4.47 -4.57 13.79
C ILE A 90 -5.96 -4.35 14.04
N ALA A 91 -6.81 -5.32 13.67
CA ALA A 91 -8.26 -5.21 13.86
C ALA A 91 -8.63 -5.04 15.34
N GLU A 92 -7.96 -5.75 16.24
CA GLU A 92 -8.13 -5.57 17.69
C GLU A 92 -7.72 -4.15 18.15
N ILE A 93 -6.51 -3.70 17.83
CA ILE A 93 -6.01 -2.37 18.25
C ILE A 93 -6.90 -1.25 17.71
N LEU A 94 -7.37 -1.38 16.47
CA LEU A 94 -8.29 -0.42 15.86
C LEU A 94 -9.70 -0.50 16.46
N SER A 95 -10.08 -1.62 17.08
CA SER A 95 -11.34 -1.80 17.80
C SER A 95 -11.31 -1.22 19.22
N GLU A 96 -10.13 -1.07 19.81
CA GLU A 96 -9.94 -0.40 21.11
C GLU A 96 -10.15 1.13 20.99
N THR A 97 -10.77 1.73 22.01
CA THR A 97 -10.95 3.17 22.21
C THR A 97 -9.80 3.77 22.99
N ALA A 98 -9.20 2.99 23.90
CA ALA A 98 -8.01 3.40 24.64
C ALA A 98 -6.84 3.71 23.69
N PHE A 99 -6.19 4.85 23.93
CA PHE A 99 -5.01 5.29 23.21
C PHE A 99 -4.28 6.38 24.00
N SER A 100 -2.96 6.39 23.93
CA SER A 100 -2.12 7.44 24.51
C SER A 100 -1.18 7.99 23.45
N PHE A 101 -1.22 9.29 23.18
CA PHE A 101 -0.26 9.91 22.28
C PHE A 101 1.13 9.97 22.96
N SER A 102 1.95 8.93 22.76
CA SER A 102 3.28 8.84 23.36
C SER A 102 4.24 7.93 22.56
N PRO A 103 5.57 8.15 22.68
CA PRO A 103 6.58 7.24 22.11
C PRO A 103 6.40 5.78 22.57
N ASN A 104 6.00 5.57 23.82
CA ASN A 104 5.78 4.24 24.37
C ASN A 104 4.59 3.54 23.74
N GLU A 105 3.51 4.26 23.44
CA GLU A 105 2.36 3.70 22.72
C GLU A 105 2.77 3.25 21.32
N TYR A 106 3.58 4.04 20.62
CA TYR A 106 4.10 3.69 19.29
C TYR A 106 4.90 2.37 19.32
N VAL A 107 5.80 2.22 20.29
CA VAL A 107 6.58 0.99 20.50
C VAL A 107 5.69 -0.18 20.98
N SER A 108 4.67 0.10 21.78
CA SER A 108 3.69 -0.89 22.25
C SER A 108 2.86 -1.45 21.10
N ILE A 109 2.38 -0.60 20.19
CA ILE A 109 1.67 -1.02 18.97
C ILE A 109 2.55 -1.98 18.18
N HIS A 110 3.80 -1.61 17.87
CA HIS A 110 4.70 -2.53 17.17
C HIS A 110 4.87 -3.86 17.90
N ARG A 111 4.97 -3.85 19.24
CA ARG A 111 5.08 -5.08 20.02
C ARG A 111 3.82 -5.94 19.88
N LYS A 112 2.64 -5.36 20.08
CA LYS A 112 1.34 -6.04 19.95
C LYS A 112 1.21 -6.65 18.56
N LEU A 113 1.53 -5.91 17.50
CA LEU A 113 1.43 -6.38 16.12
C LEU A 113 2.34 -7.57 15.83
N PHE A 114 3.61 -7.53 16.25
CA PHE A 114 4.63 -8.46 15.77
C PHE A 114 5.14 -9.46 16.81
N GLN A 115 4.59 -9.49 18.03
CA GLN A 115 4.99 -10.46 19.05
C GLN A 115 4.81 -11.91 18.56
N GLY A 116 5.86 -12.74 18.70
CA GLY A 116 5.86 -14.10 18.18
C GLY A 116 6.10 -14.23 16.66
N ILE A 117 6.03 -13.12 15.91
CA ILE A 117 6.43 -13.06 14.49
C ILE A 117 7.89 -12.62 14.39
N TYR A 118 8.23 -11.48 15.00
CA TYR A 118 9.60 -10.95 15.02
C TYR A 118 10.22 -11.10 16.40
N LYS A 119 11.45 -11.62 16.46
CA LYS A 119 12.27 -11.69 17.70
C LYS A 119 12.54 -10.31 18.32
N HIS A 120 12.43 -9.26 17.51
CA HIS A 120 12.66 -7.86 17.87
C HIS A 120 11.36 -7.05 17.99
N ALA A 121 10.19 -7.68 18.09
CA ALA A 121 8.92 -6.98 18.25
C ALA A 121 8.96 -6.00 19.45
N GLY A 122 8.74 -4.71 19.17
CA GLY A 122 8.74 -3.65 20.18
C GLY A 122 10.15 -3.23 20.62
N LYS A 123 11.20 -3.63 19.91
CA LYS A 123 12.58 -3.20 20.17
C LYS A 123 13.00 -2.17 19.12
N ILE A 124 13.50 -1.03 19.60
CA ILE A 124 14.20 -0.05 18.77
C ILE A 124 15.47 -0.71 18.22
N ARG A 125 15.74 -0.57 16.93
CA ARG A 125 16.95 -1.14 16.30
C ARG A 125 18.21 -0.46 16.82
N ASP A 126 19.31 -1.20 16.88
CA ASP A 126 20.64 -0.73 17.31
C ASP A 126 21.64 -0.67 16.13
N TYR A 127 21.14 -0.77 14.90
CA TYR A 127 21.91 -0.73 13.66
C TYR A 127 21.28 0.24 12.64
N ASN A 128 22.10 0.75 11.72
CA ASN A 128 21.65 1.60 10.62
C ASN A 128 21.07 0.76 9.48
N ILE A 129 20.14 1.34 8.74
CA ILE A 129 19.45 0.68 7.63
C ILE A 129 19.52 1.52 6.36
N THR A 130 19.48 0.84 5.22
CA THR A 130 19.21 1.42 3.91
C THR A 130 18.19 0.53 3.22
N LYS A 131 17.27 1.14 2.47
CA LYS A 131 16.20 0.40 1.77
C LYS A 131 16.10 0.94 0.37
N LYS A 132 16.18 0.04 -0.62
CA LYS A 132 15.98 0.41 -2.02
C LYS A 132 14.49 0.67 -2.25
N GLU A 133 14.20 1.83 -2.79
CA GLU A 133 12.85 2.31 -2.99
C GLU A 133 12.50 2.27 -4.49
N TRP A 134 11.50 1.46 -4.87
CA TRP A 134 11.03 1.38 -6.26
C TRP A 134 10.69 2.76 -6.81
N VAL A 135 9.93 3.54 -6.03
CA VAL A 135 9.50 4.90 -6.36
C VAL A 135 10.65 5.89 -6.56
N LEU A 136 11.87 5.53 -6.12
CA LEU A 136 13.09 6.34 -6.22
C LEU A 136 14.16 5.70 -7.13
N ASP A 137 13.79 4.83 -8.08
CA ASP A 137 14.75 4.12 -8.95
C ASP A 137 15.83 3.35 -8.17
N GLY A 138 15.44 2.76 -7.03
CA GLY A 138 16.32 2.00 -6.16
C GLY A 138 17.21 2.84 -5.24
N ALA A 139 17.08 4.17 -5.24
CA ALA A 139 17.66 5.03 -4.21
C ALA A 139 17.02 4.76 -2.83
N THR A 140 17.61 5.31 -1.77
CA THR A 140 17.13 5.15 -0.38
C THR A 140 16.79 6.50 0.21
N VAL A 141 15.78 6.51 1.08
CA VAL A 141 15.58 7.59 2.05
C VAL A 141 16.70 7.55 3.08
N MET A 142 17.04 8.71 3.64
CA MET A 142 17.92 8.82 4.79
C MET A 142 17.14 8.53 6.08
N TYR A 143 17.30 7.32 6.60
CA TYR A 143 16.66 6.90 7.86
C TYR A 143 17.45 7.34 9.09
N GLY A 144 16.80 7.37 10.25
CA GLY A 144 17.42 7.78 11.52
C GLY A 144 18.66 6.94 11.89
N SER A 145 19.70 7.61 12.41
CA SER A 145 20.89 6.93 12.96
C SER A 145 20.51 6.12 14.21
N ALA A 146 21.01 4.89 14.31
CA ALA A 146 20.74 3.99 15.44
C ALA A 146 21.03 4.62 16.81
N SER A 147 22.05 5.47 16.92
CA SER A 147 22.40 6.15 18.17
C SER A 147 21.36 7.18 18.63
N GLU A 148 20.61 7.76 17.69
CA GLU A 148 19.72 8.91 17.93
C GLU A 148 18.24 8.54 17.96
N LEU A 149 17.86 7.32 17.54
CA LEU A 149 16.47 6.95 17.27
C LEU A 149 15.49 7.28 18.40
N ARG A 150 15.87 6.99 19.64
CA ARG A 150 15.03 7.30 20.81
C ARG A 150 14.84 8.80 20.99
N ALA A 151 15.93 9.56 20.90
CA ALA A 151 15.90 11.01 21.04
C ALA A 151 15.09 11.66 19.91
N THR A 152 15.26 11.19 18.66
CA THR A 152 14.47 11.68 17.51
C THR A 152 12.99 11.38 17.68
N LEU A 153 12.63 10.17 18.13
CA LEU A 153 11.22 9.81 18.40
C LEU A 153 10.60 10.69 19.49
N GLU A 154 11.32 10.89 20.59
CA GLU A 154 10.86 11.74 21.69
C GLU A 154 10.72 13.21 21.25
N TYR A 155 11.66 13.69 20.44
CA TYR A 155 11.61 15.03 19.85
C TYR A 155 10.38 15.22 18.96
N ASP A 156 10.14 14.35 17.97
CA ASP A 156 9.01 14.48 17.05
C ASP A 156 7.65 14.43 17.78
N PHE A 157 7.51 13.55 18.78
CA PHE A 157 6.31 13.52 19.62
C PHE A 157 6.15 14.79 20.46
N SER A 158 7.25 15.38 20.94
CA SER A 158 7.17 16.64 21.68
C SER A 158 6.69 17.79 20.79
N GLN A 159 7.20 17.87 19.55
CA GLN A 159 6.80 18.90 18.59
C GLN A 159 5.30 18.82 18.28
N GLU A 160 4.79 17.61 18.05
CA GLU A 160 3.36 17.42 17.78
C GLU A 160 2.49 17.72 19.01
N LYS A 161 2.95 17.35 20.20
CA LYS A 161 2.21 17.61 21.44
C LYS A 161 2.09 19.11 21.75
N ASP A 162 3.12 19.89 21.41
CA ASP A 162 3.16 21.33 21.62
C ASP A 162 2.44 22.11 20.48
N PHE A 163 2.09 21.44 19.38
CA PHE A 163 1.39 22.04 18.25
C PHE A 163 -0.08 22.34 18.56
N SER A 164 -0.60 23.46 18.05
CA SER A 164 -2.00 23.84 18.20
C SER A 164 -2.72 23.87 16.86
N TYR A 165 -3.73 23.01 16.72
CA TYR A 165 -4.64 22.99 15.57
C TYR A 165 -5.66 24.15 15.56
N LYS A 166 -5.68 25.01 16.60
CA LYS A 166 -6.71 26.03 16.77
C LYS A 166 -6.57 27.14 15.73
N GLY A 167 -7.67 27.38 14.99
CA GLY A 167 -7.75 28.48 14.02
C GLY A 167 -7.14 28.18 12.66
N LEU A 168 -6.65 26.95 12.46
CA LEU A 168 -6.16 26.49 11.15
C LEU A 168 -7.32 26.09 10.23
N SER A 169 -7.14 26.34 8.95
CA SER A 169 -7.95 25.76 7.88
C SER A 169 -7.70 24.26 7.76
N MET A 170 -8.64 23.54 7.13
CA MET A 170 -8.47 22.11 6.93
C MET A 170 -7.23 21.77 6.08
N ASP A 171 -6.87 22.64 5.14
CA ASP A 171 -5.68 22.47 4.30
C ASP A 171 -4.39 22.54 5.12
N GLU A 172 -4.29 23.50 6.03
CA GLU A 172 -3.16 23.63 6.97
C GLU A 172 -3.09 22.43 7.94
N ILE A 173 -4.24 21.96 8.42
CA ILE A 173 -4.33 20.76 9.26
C ILE A 173 -3.82 19.53 8.50
N ILE A 174 -4.26 19.33 7.26
CA ILE A 174 -3.87 18.20 6.43
C ILE A 174 -2.37 18.24 6.11
N HIS A 175 -1.85 19.41 5.75
CA HIS A 175 -0.42 19.59 5.49
C HIS A 175 0.41 19.27 6.75
N HIS A 176 0.02 19.80 7.91
CA HIS A 176 0.72 19.53 9.17
C HIS A 176 0.70 18.04 9.53
N LEU A 177 -0.46 17.38 9.41
CA LEU A 177 -0.59 15.94 9.64
C LEU A 177 0.28 15.12 8.67
N ALA A 178 0.37 15.52 7.40
CA ALA A 178 1.24 14.89 6.41
C ALA A 178 2.72 14.99 6.81
N VAL A 179 3.17 16.17 7.24
CA VAL A 179 4.53 16.38 7.73
C VAL A 179 4.81 15.58 9.00
N PHE A 180 3.89 15.55 9.96
CA PHE A 180 4.06 14.81 11.21
C PHE A 180 4.23 13.31 10.94
N VAL A 181 3.31 12.69 10.19
CA VAL A 181 3.36 11.25 9.94
C VAL A 181 4.52 10.86 9.03
N SER A 182 4.93 11.72 8.08
CA SER A 182 6.09 11.46 7.23
C SER A 182 7.39 11.45 8.04
N ARG A 183 7.58 12.40 8.96
CA ARG A 183 8.75 12.47 9.85
C ARG A 183 8.81 11.27 10.80
N LEU A 184 7.68 10.95 11.43
CA LEU A 184 7.57 9.77 12.30
C LEU A 184 7.96 8.48 11.58
N TRP A 185 7.53 8.33 10.33
CA TRP A 185 7.90 7.17 9.50
C TRP A 185 9.38 7.18 9.10
N GLN A 186 9.95 8.36 8.79
CA GLN A 186 11.36 8.53 8.37
C GLN A 186 12.35 8.10 9.46
N ILE A 187 11.99 8.24 10.75
CA ILE A 187 12.82 7.71 11.85
C ILE A 187 13.11 6.23 11.61
N HIS A 188 12.11 5.49 11.12
CA HIS A 188 12.17 4.08 10.75
C HIS A 188 12.81 3.26 11.88
N ILE A 189 12.20 3.38 13.06
CA ILE A 189 12.81 3.02 14.35
C ILE A 189 12.95 1.52 14.59
N PHE A 190 12.17 0.70 13.90
CA PHE A 190 12.18 -0.76 14.03
C PHE A 190 12.96 -1.42 12.88
N GLY A 191 13.35 -2.69 13.06
CA GLY A 191 14.01 -3.47 12.01
C GLY A 191 13.08 -3.77 10.83
N GLU A 192 11.82 -4.11 11.10
CA GLU A 192 10.75 -4.36 10.13
C GLU A 192 9.41 -3.83 10.67
N GLY A 193 8.36 -3.76 9.86
CA GLY A 193 7.01 -3.43 10.33
C GLY A 193 6.73 -1.95 10.63
N ASN A 194 7.64 -1.04 10.24
CA ASN A 194 7.51 0.41 10.48
C ASN A 194 6.21 0.98 9.88
N THR A 195 5.96 0.78 8.59
CA THR A 195 4.80 1.37 7.91
C THR A 195 3.46 0.92 8.50
N ARG A 196 3.30 -0.39 8.79
CA ARG A 196 2.08 -0.92 9.42
C ARG A 196 1.88 -0.33 10.83
N THR A 197 2.95 -0.22 11.61
CA THR A 197 2.90 0.45 12.92
C THR A 197 2.52 1.92 12.79
N THR A 198 3.13 2.66 11.86
CA THR A 198 2.82 4.08 11.60
C THR A 198 1.36 4.26 11.21
N ALA A 199 0.84 3.45 10.29
CA ALA A 199 -0.55 3.55 9.86
C ALA A 199 -1.53 3.34 11.03
N VAL A 200 -1.34 2.29 11.83
CA VAL A 200 -2.20 1.99 12.99
C VAL A 200 -2.14 3.09 14.04
N PHE A 201 -0.93 3.55 14.39
CA PHE A 201 -0.75 4.66 15.32
C PHE A 201 -1.45 5.93 14.81
N PHE A 202 -1.27 6.24 13.53
CA PHE A 202 -1.80 7.45 12.93
C PHE A 202 -3.33 7.43 12.84
N ILE A 203 -3.95 6.30 12.50
CA ILE A 203 -5.42 6.13 12.55
C ILE A 203 -5.94 6.39 13.98
N LYS A 204 -5.28 5.82 14.99
CA LYS A 204 -5.65 6.02 16.40
C LYS A 204 -5.47 7.49 16.81
N TYR A 205 -4.39 8.13 16.37
CA TYR A 205 -4.14 9.54 16.64
C TYR A 205 -5.19 10.46 16.00
N LEU A 206 -5.51 10.27 14.71
CA LEU A 206 -6.54 11.03 14.00
C LEU A 206 -7.90 10.98 14.72
N ARG A 207 -8.26 9.82 15.31
CA ARG A 207 -9.49 9.68 16.09
C ARG A 207 -9.47 10.53 17.36
N THR A 208 -8.32 10.71 18.01
CA THR A 208 -8.21 11.63 19.16
C THR A 208 -8.43 13.09 18.79
N LEU A 209 -8.14 13.45 17.52
CA LEU A 209 -8.42 14.77 16.96
C LEU A 209 -9.87 14.92 16.47
N GLY A 210 -10.70 13.87 16.61
CA GLY A 210 -12.12 13.90 16.25
C GLY A 210 -12.43 13.46 14.82
N PHE A 211 -11.45 12.99 14.04
CA PHE A 211 -11.70 12.50 12.69
C PHE A 211 -12.28 11.08 12.68
N SER A 212 -13.37 10.87 11.94
CA SER A 212 -13.90 9.55 11.62
C SER A 212 -13.20 8.98 10.39
N ALA A 213 -12.00 8.42 10.58
CA ALA A 213 -11.23 7.81 9.50
C ALA A 213 -11.78 6.42 9.07
N THR A 214 -13.09 6.23 8.99
CA THR A 214 -13.76 4.91 8.86
C THR A 214 -14.08 4.50 7.41
N ASN A 215 -13.35 5.02 6.42
CA ASN A 215 -13.51 4.65 5.01
C ASN A 215 -12.42 3.66 4.57
N ASP A 216 -12.57 3.07 3.39
CA ASP A 216 -11.67 2.00 2.90
C ASP A 216 -10.33 2.52 2.33
N ILE A 217 -9.99 3.82 2.52
CA ILE A 217 -8.80 4.43 1.90
C ILE A 217 -7.50 3.73 2.30
N PHE A 218 -7.31 3.41 3.59
CA PHE A 218 -6.12 2.65 4.02
C PHE A 218 -6.12 1.22 3.47
N ALA A 219 -7.29 0.58 3.37
CA ALA A 219 -7.40 -0.79 2.91
C ALA A 219 -7.03 -0.91 1.42
N GLU A 220 -7.54 0.01 0.60
CA GLU A 220 -7.38 0.00 -0.86
C GLU A 220 -6.04 0.61 -1.31
N ASN A 221 -5.47 1.54 -0.53
CA ASN A 221 -4.34 2.37 -0.98
C ASN A 221 -3.12 2.28 -0.05
N ALA A 222 -2.95 1.17 0.68
CA ALA A 222 -1.85 0.98 1.62
C ALA A 222 -0.46 1.15 0.97
N TRP A 223 -0.28 0.62 -0.24
CA TRP A 223 0.98 0.77 -0.99
C TRP A 223 1.22 2.20 -1.45
N TYR A 224 0.16 2.93 -1.83
CA TYR A 224 0.23 4.36 -2.16
C TYR A 224 0.66 5.16 -0.94
N PHE A 225 0.02 4.94 0.22
CA PHE A 225 0.38 5.60 1.48
C PHE A 225 1.87 5.41 1.79
N ARG A 226 2.37 4.18 1.65
CA ARG A 226 3.77 3.85 1.84
C ARG A 226 4.69 4.60 0.88
N ASN A 227 4.35 4.67 -0.40
CA ASN A 227 5.17 5.38 -1.40
C ASN A 227 5.08 6.90 -1.23
N ALA A 228 3.95 7.44 -0.75
CA ALA A 228 3.79 8.84 -0.43
C ALA A 228 4.71 9.25 0.74
N LEU A 229 4.82 8.41 1.77
CA LEU A 229 5.78 8.60 2.87
C LEU A 229 7.23 8.62 2.38
N VAL A 230 7.58 7.78 1.40
CA VAL A 230 8.92 7.80 0.77
C VAL A 230 9.16 9.13 0.03
N ARG A 231 8.20 9.58 -0.78
CA ARG A 231 8.31 10.83 -1.54
C ARG A 231 8.35 12.08 -0.67
N ALA A 232 7.70 12.05 0.50
CA ALA A 232 7.75 13.11 1.49
C ALA A 232 9.10 13.21 2.24
N ASN A 233 10.03 12.29 2.00
CA ASN A 233 11.29 12.19 2.76
C ASN A 233 12.54 12.01 1.88
N TYR A 234 12.45 12.31 0.58
CA TYR A 234 13.56 12.14 -0.35
C TYR A 234 13.87 13.42 -1.12
N THR A 235 15.10 13.91 -0.96
CA THR A 235 15.66 15.05 -1.69
C THR A 235 16.95 14.63 -2.36
N ASN A 236 17.11 14.99 -3.64
CA ASN A 236 18.35 14.87 -4.39
C ASN A 236 18.54 16.12 -5.26
N LEU A 237 19.23 17.12 -4.70
CA LEU A 237 19.42 18.43 -5.33
C LEU A 237 20.21 18.34 -6.65
N GLN A 238 21.13 17.39 -6.78
CA GLN A 238 21.89 17.20 -8.04
C GLN A 238 21.01 16.74 -9.19
N LYS A 239 19.88 16.09 -8.88
CA LYS A 239 18.89 15.62 -9.85
C LYS A 239 17.63 16.50 -9.89
N GLY A 240 17.62 17.65 -9.20
CA GLY A 240 16.44 18.52 -9.11
C GLY A 240 15.26 17.91 -8.35
N ILE A 241 15.47 16.86 -7.56
CA ILE A 241 14.39 16.18 -6.83
C ILE A 241 14.28 16.78 -5.44
N HIS A 242 13.07 17.20 -5.09
CA HIS A 242 12.72 17.72 -3.77
C HIS A 242 11.70 16.79 -3.11
N GLU A 243 11.78 16.72 -1.79
CA GLU A 243 10.72 16.09 -0.99
C GLU A 243 9.40 16.82 -1.18
N THR A 244 8.29 16.09 -1.20
CA THR A 244 6.94 16.66 -1.36
C THR A 244 5.91 15.87 -0.57
N THR A 245 5.05 16.59 0.15
CA THR A 245 3.91 16.02 0.89
C THR A 245 2.65 15.92 0.04
N GLU A 246 2.62 16.47 -1.18
CA GLU A 246 1.41 16.59 -2.01
C GLU A 246 0.66 15.25 -2.19
N TYR A 247 1.39 14.15 -2.42
CA TYR A 247 0.79 12.83 -2.54
C TYR A 247 0.17 12.34 -1.23
N LEU A 248 0.85 12.61 -0.11
CA LEU A 248 0.35 12.25 1.20
C LEU A 248 -0.86 13.10 1.57
N GLU A 249 -0.87 14.38 1.23
CA GLU A 249 -2.01 15.28 1.40
C GLU A 249 -3.22 14.82 0.55
N ALA A 250 -3.01 14.40 -0.70
CA ALA A 250 -4.08 13.82 -1.53
C ALA A 250 -4.70 12.56 -0.90
N PHE A 251 -3.86 11.68 -0.33
CA PHE A 251 -4.32 10.53 0.44
C PHE A 251 -5.12 10.95 1.68
N LEU A 252 -4.62 11.91 2.46
CA LEU A 252 -5.28 12.40 3.66
C LEU A 252 -6.59 13.13 3.36
N ARG A 253 -6.67 13.87 2.26
CA ARG A 253 -7.93 14.48 1.80
C ARG A 253 -8.98 13.44 1.48
N ASN A 254 -8.62 12.38 0.77
CA ASN A 254 -9.55 11.27 0.52
C ASN A 254 -9.97 10.60 1.84
N LEU A 255 -9.04 10.40 2.76
CA LEU A 255 -9.29 9.80 4.07
C LEU A 255 -10.20 10.65 4.95
N LEU A 256 -9.91 11.94 5.12
CA LEU A 256 -10.52 12.81 6.12
C LEU A 256 -11.73 13.58 5.58
N LEU A 257 -11.73 13.91 4.28
CA LEU A 257 -12.75 14.74 3.64
C LEU A 257 -13.59 13.95 2.62
N ASN A 258 -13.31 12.65 2.43
CA ASN A 258 -13.98 11.79 1.45
C ASN A 258 -13.89 12.33 0.01
N GLU A 259 -12.84 13.10 -0.28
CA GLU A 259 -12.51 13.53 -1.63
C GLU A 259 -12.18 12.32 -2.54
N LYS A 260 -12.06 12.59 -3.83
CA LYS A 260 -11.84 11.58 -4.88
C LYS A 260 -10.58 11.89 -5.69
N ASN A 261 -9.53 12.35 -5.01
CA ASN A 261 -8.22 12.55 -5.63
C ASN A 261 -7.68 11.21 -6.15
N GLU A 262 -7.00 11.24 -7.29
CA GLU A 262 -6.45 10.02 -7.90
C GLU A 262 -5.19 9.54 -7.16
N LEU A 263 -5.19 8.28 -6.73
CA LEU A 263 -4.11 7.68 -5.94
C LEU A 263 -3.34 6.62 -6.74
N TYR A 264 -2.58 7.05 -7.76
CA TYR A 264 -1.78 6.14 -8.59
C TYR A 264 -0.32 6.08 -8.18
N ASN A 265 0.18 4.89 -7.81
CA ASN A 265 1.60 4.67 -7.44
C ASN A 265 2.60 5.13 -8.51
N ARG A 266 2.26 4.98 -9.80
CA ARG A 266 3.10 5.43 -10.91
C ARG A 266 3.36 6.94 -10.90
N ASN A 267 2.42 7.74 -10.40
CA ASN A 267 2.55 9.20 -10.36
C ASN A 267 3.57 9.64 -9.31
N LEU A 268 3.90 8.77 -8.36
CA LEU A 268 4.90 9.04 -7.32
C LEU A 268 6.30 8.69 -7.81
N HIS A 269 6.46 8.02 -8.94
CA HIS A 269 7.77 7.54 -9.39
C HIS A 269 8.64 8.69 -9.93
N ILE A 270 9.88 8.84 -9.45
CA ILE A 270 10.75 9.96 -9.85
C ILE A 270 11.18 9.91 -11.33
N GLY A 271 11.22 8.73 -11.95
CA GLY A 271 11.48 8.58 -13.38
C GLY A 271 10.49 9.31 -14.29
N GLY A 272 9.27 9.61 -13.84
CA GLY A 272 8.34 10.47 -14.56
C GLY A 272 8.78 11.94 -14.59
N LEU A 273 9.29 12.45 -13.46
CA LEU A 273 9.76 13.83 -13.30
C LEU A 273 11.03 14.10 -14.13
N LEU A 274 11.92 13.10 -14.22
CA LEU A 274 13.17 13.22 -14.98
C LEU A 274 12.95 13.22 -16.51
N ASN A 275 11.77 12.85 -16.99
CA ASN A 275 11.42 12.86 -18.41
C ASN A 275 10.74 14.17 -18.85
N GLU A 276 10.32 15.03 -17.92
CA GLU A 276 9.70 16.33 -18.24
C GLU A 276 10.75 17.42 -18.57
N GLU A 277 12.02 17.24 -18.19
CA GLU A 277 13.08 18.24 -18.43
C GLU A 277 13.65 18.28 -19.88
N LYS A 278 13.11 17.52 -20.83
CA LYS A 278 13.50 17.64 -22.25
C LYS A 278 12.34 17.52 -23.23
N VAL A 279 11.37 18.43 -23.14
CA VAL A 279 10.50 18.72 -24.29
C VAL A 279 10.21 20.21 -24.35
N ASP A 280 11.13 20.95 -24.98
CA ASP A 280 10.85 22.29 -25.49
C ASP A 280 9.99 22.14 -26.75
N ILE A 281 8.66 22.08 -26.60
CA ILE A 281 7.72 22.13 -27.74
C ILE A 281 6.56 23.06 -27.37
N GLY A 282 6.51 24.16 -28.10
CA GLY A 282 5.49 25.20 -27.98
C GLY A 282 4.08 24.74 -28.33
N ASP A 283 3.14 25.54 -27.83
CA ASP A 283 1.74 25.70 -28.22
C ASP A 283 1.21 24.67 -29.22
N THR A 284 0.75 23.53 -28.69
CA THR A 284 -0.26 22.75 -29.40
C THR A 284 -1.36 22.36 -28.42
N LYS A 285 -2.46 23.12 -28.45
CA LYS A 285 -3.74 22.69 -27.88
C LYS A 285 -4.15 21.37 -28.52
N VAL A 286 -4.37 20.35 -27.71
CA VAL A 286 -5.11 19.15 -28.12
C VAL A 286 -5.99 18.72 -26.95
N ASP A 287 -7.29 18.77 -27.20
CA ASP A 287 -8.35 18.31 -26.31
C ASP A 287 -8.15 16.82 -25.99
N VAL A 288 -8.20 16.47 -24.70
CA VAL A 288 -8.22 15.08 -24.24
C VAL A 288 -9.58 14.80 -23.64
N GLU A 289 -10.42 14.11 -24.41
CA GLU A 289 -11.61 13.44 -23.90
C GLU A 289 -11.21 12.38 -22.87
N SER A 290 -11.82 12.49 -21.70
CA SER A 290 -11.67 11.62 -20.55
C SER A 290 -12.20 10.20 -20.83
N GLY A 291 -11.30 9.29 -21.19
CA GLY A 291 -11.56 7.86 -21.24
C GLY A 291 -11.24 7.17 -19.91
N LYS A 292 -12.23 7.08 -19.02
CA LYS A 292 -12.21 6.22 -17.83
C LYS A 292 -11.96 4.76 -18.24
N VAL A 293 -10.91 4.12 -17.71
CA VAL A 293 -10.85 2.65 -17.64
C VAL A 293 -10.12 2.25 -16.36
N ASP A 294 -10.88 1.66 -15.43
CA ASP A 294 -10.43 0.94 -14.24
C ASP A 294 -9.45 -0.20 -14.60
N ILE A 295 -8.35 -0.33 -13.87
CA ILE A 295 -7.55 -1.56 -13.86
C ILE A 295 -7.27 -1.93 -12.41
N ARG A 296 -7.97 -2.96 -11.93
CA ARG A 296 -7.85 -3.57 -10.60
C ARG A 296 -6.70 -4.58 -10.55
N ASP A 297 -5.90 -4.49 -9.49
CA ASP A 297 -5.23 -5.53 -8.71
C ASP A 297 -5.00 -6.92 -9.32
N LYS A 298 -3.91 -7.05 -10.11
CA LYS A 298 -3.07 -8.28 -10.20
C LYS A 298 -1.92 -8.04 -11.19
N LYS A 299 -0.76 -7.49 -10.77
CA LYS A 299 0.37 -7.40 -11.73
C LYS A 299 1.81 -7.23 -11.22
N VAL A 300 2.13 -7.49 -9.96
CA VAL A 300 3.48 -7.16 -9.48
C VAL A 300 4.60 -8.09 -10.00
N ASP A 301 4.30 -9.34 -10.40
CA ASP A 301 5.37 -10.27 -10.87
C ASP A 301 5.55 -10.37 -12.40
N ILE A 302 4.60 -9.87 -13.20
CA ILE A 302 4.66 -9.98 -14.67
C ILE A 302 5.13 -8.67 -15.31
N GLU A 303 4.93 -7.54 -14.61
CA GLU A 303 5.43 -6.25 -15.07
C GLU A 303 6.95 -6.25 -15.20
N SER A 304 7.72 -6.84 -14.29
CA SER A 304 9.19 -6.88 -14.38
C SER A 304 9.70 -7.53 -15.67
N LEU A 305 9.11 -8.66 -16.08
CA LEU A 305 9.53 -9.43 -17.26
C LEU A 305 9.17 -8.73 -18.59
N LEU A 306 8.01 -8.07 -18.64
CA LEU A 306 7.60 -7.30 -19.82
C LEU A 306 8.23 -5.90 -19.84
N PHE A 307 8.59 -5.31 -18.71
CA PHE A 307 9.17 -3.97 -18.61
C PHE A 307 10.59 -3.92 -19.17
N GLU A 308 11.43 -4.93 -18.91
CA GLU A 308 12.77 -5.01 -19.52
C GLU A 308 12.73 -5.13 -21.05
N LYS A 309 11.71 -5.81 -21.60
CA LYS A 309 11.55 -5.99 -23.05
C LYS A 309 10.71 -4.89 -23.73
N SER A 310 10.08 -4.01 -22.96
CA SER A 310 9.19 -2.95 -23.47
C SER A 310 9.66 -1.52 -23.23
N SER A 311 10.84 -1.34 -22.63
CA SER A 311 11.47 -0.02 -22.42
C SER A 311 11.61 0.81 -23.69
N ASP A 312 11.70 0.15 -24.85
CA ASP A 312 11.89 0.80 -26.16
C ASP A 312 10.56 1.15 -26.86
N PHE A 313 9.41 0.86 -26.25
CA PHE A 313 8.09 1.15 -26.81
C PHE A 313 7.48 2.44 -26.26
N SER A 314 6.68 3.11 -27.10
CA SER A 314 5.89 4.26 -26.64
C SER A 314 4.85 3.83 -25.60
N ALA A 315 4.48 4.73 -24.68
CA ALA A 315 3.50 4.46 -23.63
C ALA A 315 2.18 3.84 -24.16
N LYS A 316 1.69 4.32 -25.32
CA LYS A 316 0.51 3.76 -26.00
C LYS A 316 0.71 2.30 -26.42
N THR A 317 1.90 1.96 -26.91
CA THR A 317 2.25 0.59 -27.31
C THR A 317 2.40 -0.31 -26.08
N THR A 318 2.97 0.19 -24.99
CA THR A 318 3.07 -0.51 -23.70
C THR A 318 1.69 -0.84 -23.14
N ILE A 319 0.74 0.10 -23.18
CA ILE A 319 -0.66 -0.14 -22.81
C ILE A 319 -1.30 -1.25 -23.67
N HIS A 320 -1.06 -1.23 -24.99
CA HIS A 320 -1.55 -2.28 -25.88
C HIS A 320 -0.96 -3.66 -25.55
N ILE A 321 0.34 -3.73 -25.23
CA ILE A 321 1.01 -4.97 -24.82
C ILE A 321 0.37 -5.50 -23.53
N HIS A 322 0.15 -4.63 -22.54
CA HIS A 322 -0.47 -5.02 -21.28
C HIS A 322 -1.88 -5.56 -21.46
N ARG A 323 -2.71 -4.93 -22.29
CA ARG A 323 -4.08 -5.39 -22.58
C ARG A 323 -4.07 -6.74 -23.31
N LEU A 324 -3.18 -6.92 -24.28
CA LEU A 324 -3.01 -8.20 -24.97
C LEU A 324 -2.58 -9.30 -24.00
N PHE A 325 -1.62 -9.01 -23.13
CA PHE A 325 -1.12 -9.97 -22.16
C PHE A 325 -2.18 -10.35 -21.12
N GLU A 326 -2.94 -9.37 -20.60
CA GLU A 326 -4.06 -9.64 -19.69
C GLU A 326 -5.11 -10.54 -20.31
N LYS A 327 -5.36 -10.38 -21.62
CA LYS A 327 -6.37 -11.17 -22.32
C LYS A 327 -5.90 -12.59 -22.62
N PHE A 328 -4.64 -12.77 -23.06
CA PHE A 328 -4.17 -14.04 -23.65
C PHE A 328 -3.14 -14.78 -22.77
N GLY A 329 -2.47 -14.10 -21.86
CA GLY A 329 -1.39 -14.68 -21.04
C GLY A 329 -0.29 -15.36 -21.87
N PHE A 330 0.47 -16.26 -21.25
CA PHE A 330 1.51 -17.03 -21.95
C PHE A 330 0.98 -18.25 -22.72
N ASP A 331 -0.21 -18.73 -22.39
CA ASP A 331 -0.69 -20.04 -22.84
C ASP A 331 -1.75 -19.93 -23.96
N GLU A 332 -2.40 -18.77 -24.17
CA GLU A 332 -3.37 -18.60 -25.25
C GLU A 332 -2.75 -18.06 -26.55
N VAL A 333 -3.33 -18.50 -27.68
CA VAL A 333 -2.91 -18.11 -29.02
C VAL A 333 -3.87 -17.08 -29.60
N PHE A 334 -3.35 -15.96 -30.08
CA PHE A 334 -4.12 -14.88 -30.68
C PHE A 334 -3.64 -14.54 -32.09
N GLY A 335 -4.45 -13.77 -32.82
CA GLY A 335 -4.13 -13.35 -34.18
C GLY A 335 -4.64 -11.94 -34.46
N ARG A 336 -4.31 -11.41 -35.64
CA ARG A 336 -4.59 -10.01 -36.02
C ARG A 336 -6.03 -9.57 -35.74
N SER A 337 -7.04 -10.38 -36.05
CA SER A 337 -8.45 -10.02 -35.82
C SER A 337 -8.77 -9.80 -34.35
N ALA A 338 -8.24 -10.65 -33.46
CA ALA A 338 -8.43 -10.52 -32.01
C ALA A 338 -7.71 -9.28 -31.45
N VAL A 339 -6.54 -8.92 -32.01
CA VAL A 339 -5.83 -7.69 -31.67
C VAL A 339 -6.62 -6.45 -32.12
N MET A 340 -7.21 -6.49 -33.31
CA MET A 340 -8.03 -5.39 -33.83
C MET A 340 -9.27 -5.16 -32.95
N GLU A 341 -9.93 -6.24 -32.54
CA GLU A 341 -11.12 -6.19 -31.69
C GLU A 341 -10.78 -5.70 -30.28
N LEU A 342 -9.77 -6.29 -29.63
CA LEU A 342 -9.41 -5.97 -28.24
C LEU A 342 -8.86 -4.54 -28.08
N LEU A 343 -8.11 -4.06 -29.07
CA LEU A 343 -7.42 -2.77 -28.98
C LEU A 343 -8.05 -1.68 -29.87
N GLU A 344 -9.18 -1.99 -30.51
CA GLU A 344 -9.89 -1.10 -31.44
C GLU A 344 -8.99 -0.54 -32.55
N LEU A 345 -8.02 -1.34 -32.99
CA LEU A 345 -7.04 -0.95 -34.01
C LEU A 345 -7.54 -1.30 -35.41
N LYS A 346 -7.32 -0.38 -36.36
CA LYS A 346 -7.43 -0.69 -37.79
C LYS A 346 -6.42 -1.78 -38.17
N GLY A 347 -6.73 -2.56 -39.20
CA GLY A 347 -5.93 -3.72 -39.59
C GLY A 347 -4.45 -3.42 -39.81
N SER A 348 -4.09 -2.28 -40.42
CA SER A 348 -2.69 -1.89 -40.61
C SER A 348 -1.96 -1.63 -39.28
N GLY A 349 -2.63 -1.01 -38.31
CA GLY A 349 -2.11 -0.78 -36.96
C GLY A 349 -1.87 -2.07 -36.19
N ALA A 350 -2.83 -3.01 -36.24
CA ALA A 350 -2.68 -4.32 -35.61
C ALA A 350 -1.53 -5.14 -36.21
N SER A 351 -1.34 -5.09 -37.54
CA SER A 351 -0.20 -5.74 -38.21
C SER A 351 1.14 -5.14 -37.81
N LYS A 352 1.22 -3.81 -37.73
CA LYS A 352 2.45 -3.10 -37.33
C LYS A 352 2.81 -3.42 -35.88
N LEU A 353 1.81 -3.43 -34.99
CA LEU A 353 2.00 -3.80 -33.58
C LEU A 353 2.55 -5.22 -33.46
N LEU A 354 1.89 -6.22 -34.07
CA LEU A 354 2.35 -7.62 -34.04
C LEU A 354 3.77 -7.78 -34.59
N SER A 355 4.10 -7.10 -35.69
CA SER A 355 5.46 -7.13 -36.24
C SER A 355 6.50 -6.56 -35.28
N ASN A 356 6.16 -5.49 -34.56
CA ASN A 356 7.06 -4.89 -33.57
C ASN A 356 7.28 -5.81 -32.37
N LEU A 357 6.23 -6.47 -31.88
CA LEU A 357 6.32 -7.40 -30.75
C LEU A 357 7.14 -8.66 -31.08
N VAL A 358 7.05 -9.15 -32.32
CA VAL A 358 7.91 -10.24 -32.79
C VAL A 358 9.37 -9.80 -32.85
N LYS A 359 9.64 -8.60 -33.38
CA LYS A 359 11.01 -8.05 -33.46
C LYS A 359 11.65 -7.83 -32.09
N ALA A 360 10.84 -7.43 -31.10
CA ALA A 360 11.27 -7.24 -29.72
C ALA A 360 11.29 -8.53 -28.89
N ASP A 361 11.07 -9.70 -29.52
CA ASP A 361 11.09 -11.00 -28.85
C ASP A 361 10.10 -11.14 -27.67
N ILE A 362 8.95 -10.45 -27.77
CA ILE A 362 7.86 -10.49 -26.79
C ILE A 362 6.85 -11.60 -27.15
N ILE A 363 6.63 -11.82 -28.44
CA ILE A 363 5.69 -12.84 -28.94
C ILE A 363 6.35 -13.70 -30.02
N GLU A 364 5.87 -14.93 -30.18
CA GLU A 364 6.34 -15.86 -31.20
C GLU A 364 5.21 -16.41 -32.06
N SER A 365 5.51 -16.76 -33.31
CA SER A 365 4.54 -17.37 -34.22
C SER A 365 4.27 -18.83 -33.85
N VAL A 366 3.00 -19.24 -33.89
CA VAL A 366 2.59 -20.61 -33.56
C VAL A 366 2.20 -21.38 -34.83
N SER A 367 2.81 -22.55 -35.04
CA SER A 367 2.45 -23.47 -36.13
C SER A 367 1.21 -24.30 -35.80
N GLY A 368 0.47 -24.77 -36.81
CA GLY A 368 -0.69 -25.66 -36.64
C GLY A 368 -2.04 -24.99 -36.34
N HIS A 369 -2.07 -23.66 -36.15
CA HIS A 369 -3.28 -22.90 -35.78
C HIS A 369 -3.76 -21.93 -36.89
N GLY A 370 -3.25 -22.09 -38.11
CA GLY A 370 -3.44 -21.18 -39.24
C GLY A 370 -2.35 -20.11 -39.36
N LYS A 371 -2.27 -19.45 -40.53
CA LYS A 371 -1.26 -18.40 -40.77
C LYS A 371 -1.54 -17.16 -39.90
N GLY A 372 -0.49 -16.55 -39.34
CA GLY A 372 -0.58 -15.28 -38.60
C GLY A 372 -1.12 -15.39 -37.17
N LYS A 373 -0.77 -16.48 -36.47
CA LYS A 373 -1.08 -16.72 -35.06
C LYS A 373 0.17 -16.57 -34.19
N TYR A 374 -0.02 -16.00 -33.00
CA TYR A 374 1.04 -15.66 -32.06
C TYR A 374 0.66 -16.03 -30.63
N LYS A 375 1.67 -16.21 -29.78
CA LYS A 375 1.53 -16.30 -28.31
C LYS A 375 2.67 -15.54 -27.64
N PHE A 376 2.51 -15.18 -26.37
CA PHE A 376 3.58 -14.55 -25.61
C PHE A 376 4.71 -15.55 -25.31
N LYS A 377 5.95 -15.08 -25.40
CA LYS A 377 7.13 -15.85 -25.01
C LYS A 377 7.31 -15.79 -23.50
N LYS A 378 7.52 -16.95 -22.86
CA LYS A 378 7.82 -17.07 -21.43
C LYS A 378 9.20 -16.51 -21.09
#